data_AF-A0A6C0KEG5-F1
#
_entry.id   AF-A0A6C0KEG5-F1
#
_cell.length_a   1.000
_cell.length_b   1.000
_cell.length_c   1.000
_cell.angle_alpha   90.00
_cell.angle_beta   90.00
_cell.angle_gamma   90.00
#
_symmetry.space_group_name_H-M   'P 1'
#
loop_
_entity.id
_entity.type
_entity.pdbx_description
1 polymer ?
#
loop_
_entity_poly.entity_id
_entity_poly.type
_entity_poly.pdbx_seq_one_letter_code
_entity_poly.pdbx_strand_id
1 'polypeptide(L)'
;MTSINYPRNITSWKYVSVYGMDFRPCLIDMANTTTKLDLWEWFKNESPPKDTGYTYWKDPNVKKISDGLEVNDHSGATFGYCMRQMQFIAKHGFDKWNHIIDQQPE
;
A
#
# COMPACT_ATOMS: atom_id res chain seq x y z
N MET A 1 -19.22 -0.65 4.06
CA MET A 1 -17.82 -0.27 4.29
C MET A 1 -17.10 -1.46 4.84
N THR A 2 -16.16 -2.01 4.08
CA THR A 2 -15.29 -3.08 4.57
C THR A 2 -14.13 -2.41 5.28
N SER A 3 -14.22 -2.36 6.62
CA SER A 3 -13.14 -1.80 7.43
C SER A 3 -12.05 -2.86 7.57
N ILE A 4 -10.88 -2.61 6.96
CA ILE A 4 -9.67 -3.37 7.30
C ILE A 4 -9.13 -2.81 8.62
N ASN A 5 -8.95 -3.68 9.61
CA ASN A 5 -8.33 -3.30 10.87
C ASN A 5 -6.80 -3.31 10.72
N TYR A 6 -6.17 -2.15 10.89
CA TYR A 6 -4.73 -2.01 10.98
C TYR A 6 -4.39 -0.91 12.01
N PRO A 7 -3.27 -1.06 12.74
CA PRO A 7 -2.86 -0.10 13.76
C PRO A 7 -2.35 1.20 13.14
N ARG A 8 -2.61 2.34 13.78
CA ARG A 8 -2.04 3.64 13.37
C ARG A 8 -0.64 3.89 13.92
N ASN A 9 -0.22 3.12 14.93
CA ASN A 9 1.11 3.23 15.51
C ASN A 9 2.15 2.51 14.64
N ILE A 10 3.18 3.24 14.22
CA ILE A 10 4.28 2.75 13.39
C ILE A 10 5.02 1.54 14.00
N THR A 11 5.08 1.44 15.33
CA THR A 11 5.76 0.33 16.00
C THR A 11 5.02 -1.00 15.88
N SER A 12 3.74 -0.97 15.50
CA SER A 12 2.93 -2.16 15.25
C SER A 12 3.08 -2.71 13.83
N TRP A 13 3.73 -1.96 12.94
CA TRP A 13 4.04 -2.37 11.58
C TRP A 13 5.42 -3.01 11.52
N LYS A 14 5.55 -4.11 10.78
CA LYS A 14 6.83 -4.75 10.48
C LYS A 14 7.76 -3.72 9.85
N TYR A 15 9.04 -3.81 10.18
CA TYR A 15 10.02 -2.92 9.57
C TYR A 15 10.10 -3.20 8.07
N VAL A 16 10.03 -2.15 7.27
CA VAL A 16 10.18 -2.21 5.81
C VAL A 16 11.20 -1.15 5.44
N SER A 17 12.31 -1.57 4.82
CA SER A 17 13.33 -0.66 4.32
C SER A 17 13.26 -0.57 2.81
N VAL A 18 13.24 0.66 2.28
CA VAL A 18 13.33 0.93 0.84
C VAL A 18 14.43 1.98 0.65
N TYR A 19 15.44 1.66 -0.15
CA TYR A 19 16.64 2.49 -0.33
C TYR A 19 17.35 2.87 0.98
N GLY A 20 17.32 1.99 1.98
CA GLY A 20 17.93 2.22 3.29
C GLY A 20 17.11 3.11 4.24
N MET A 21 15.93 3.56 3.82
CA MET A 21 15.03 4.41 4.61
C MET A 21 13.90 3.59 5.22
N ASP A 22 13.46 3.97 6.43
CA ASP A 22 12.25 3.40 7.03
C ASP A 22 11.02 3.80 6.22
N PHE A 23 10.42 2.81 5.57
CA PHE A 23 9.33 3.01 4.62
C PHE A 23 7.94 2.86 5.25
N ARG A 24 7.87 2.53 6.54
CA ARG A 24 6.58 2.39 7.26
C ARG A 24 5.72 3.66 7.24
N PRO A 25 6.25 4.89 7.36
CA PRO A 25 5.42 6.10 7.28
C PRO A 25 4.63 6.19 5.97
N CYS A 26 5.27 5.88 4.84
CA CYS A 26 4.63 5.84 3.52
C CYS A 26 3.50 4.81 3.44
N LEU A 27 3.73 3.62 3.99
CA LEU A 27 2.73 2.55 3.99
C LEU A 27 1.53 2.90 4.88
N ILE A 28 1.78 3.59 6.01
CA ILE A 28 0.74 4.08 6.91
C ILE A 28 -0.08 5.17 6.22
N ASP A 29 0.55 6.16 5.58
CA ASP A 29 -0.16 7.19 4.80
C ASP A 29 -1.03 6.57 3.69
N MET A 30 -0.47 5.60 2.95
CA MET A 30 -1.22 4.88 1.93
C MET A 30 -2.44 4.13 2.49
N ALA A 31 -2.30 3.44 3.62
CA ALA A 31 -3.43 2.75 4.28
C ALA A 31 -4.49 3.72 4.79
N ASN A 32 -4.04 4.83 5.39
CA ASN A 32 -4.89 5.90 5.90
C ASN A 32 -5.70 6.51 4.76
N THR A 33 -5.05 6.86 3.66
CA THR A 33 -5.66 7.39 2.44
C THR A 33 -6.64 6.40 1.83
N THR A 34 -6.26 5.12 1.71
CA THR A 34 -7.16 4.05 1.22
C THR A 34 -8.43 3.95 2.05
N THR A 35 -8.31 4.08 3.37
CA THR A 35 -9.44 4.06 4.31
C THR A 35 -10.33 5.28 4.16
N LYS A 36 -9.73 6.47 4.09
CA LYS A 36 -10.45 7.74 3.89
C LYS A 36 -11.24 7.75 2.59
N LEU A 37 -10.72 7.11 1.55
CA LEU A 37 -11.33 7.05 0.22
C LEU A 37 -12.31 5.87 0.02
N ASP A 38 -12.46 5.00 1.02
CA ASP A 38 -13.25 3.75 0.99
C ASP A 38 -12.87 2.81 -0.19
N LEU A 39 -11.56 2.63 -0.42
CA LEU A 39 -11.03 1.88 -1.56
C LEU A 39 -10.52 0.46 -1.24
N TRP A 40 -10.74 -0.04 -0.02
CA TRP A 40 -10.30 -1.39 0.34
C TRP A 40 -10.95 -2.49 -0.50
N GLU A 41 -12.24 -2.38 -0.81
CA GLU A 41 -12.92 -3.33 -1.71
C GLU A 41 -12.41 -3.24 -3.15
N TRP A 42 -12.00 -2.05 -3.60
CA TRP A 42 -11.38 -1.92 -4.92
C TRP A 42 -10.07 -2.70 -4.95
N PHE A 43 -9.16 -2.49 -3.98
CA PHE A 43 -7.91 -3.25 -3.86
C PHE A 43 -8.10 -4.77 -3.79
N LYS A 44 -9.19 -5.24 -3.19
CA LYS A 44 -9.49 -6.67 -3.09
C LYS A 44 -9.79 -7.30 -4.46
N ASN A 45 -10.40 -6.55 -5.37
CA ASN A 45 -10.94 -7.07 -6.63
C ASN A 45 -10.14 -6.63 -7.86
N GLU A 46 -9.36 -5.57 -7.75
CA GLU A 46 -8.62 -5.06 -8.88
C GLU A 46 -7.45 -5.97 -9.30
N SER A 47 -7.06 -5.80 -10.55
CA SER A 47 -5.95 -6.51 -11.20
C SER A 47 -5.19 -5.49 -12.06
N PRO A 48 -4.05 -4.97 -11.60
CA PRO A 48 -3.27 -4.01 -12.38
C PRO A 48 -2.79 -4.68 -13.67
N PRO A 49 -2.61 -3.93 -14.77
CA PRO A 49 -2.13 -4.51 -16.02
C PRO A 49 -0.76 -5.17 -15.82
N LYS A 50 -0.58 -6.36 -16.40
CA LYS A 50 0.63 -7.18 -16.20
C LYS A 50 1.92 -6.45 -16.58
N ASP A 51 1.86 -5.66 -17.64
CA ASP A 51 3.05 -5.04 -18.24
C ASP A 51 3.42 -3.71 -17.58
N THR A 52 2.51 -3.10 -16.80
CA THR A 52 2.72 -1.76 -16.23
C THR A 52 2.59 -1.70 -14.72
N GLY A 53 1.88 -2.64 -14.10
CA GLY A 53 1.53 -2.58 -12.68
C GLY A 53 0.79 -1.29 -12.33
N TYR A 54 0.81 -0.88 -11.06
CA TYR A 54 0.20 0.39 -10.63
C TYR A 54 0.93 1.63 -11.14
N THR A 55 2.22 1.52 -11.48
CA THR A 55 3.06 2.67 -11.81
C THR A 55 2.58 3.44 -13.04
N TYR A 56 2.05 2.75 -14.05
CA TYR A 56 1.52 3.40 -15.27
C TYR A 56 0.06 3.07 -15.53
N TRP A 57 -0.64 2.52 -14.53
CA TRP A 57 -2.06 2.22 -14.69
C TRP A 57 -2.90 3.50 -14.56
N LYS A 58 -3.70 3.77 -15.59
CA LYS A 58 -4.55 4.96 -15.69
C LYS A 58 -5.93 4.79 -15.05
N ASP A 59 -6.06 3.91 -14.07
CA ASP A 59 -7.32 3.75 -13.35
C ASP A 59 -7.62 5.01 -12.50
N PRO A 60 -8.86 5.54 -12.51
CA PRO A 60 -9.20 6.73 -11.75
C PRO A 60 -8.90 6.63 -10.24
N ASN A 61 -8.98 5.43 -9.65
CA ASN A 61 -8.70 5.22 -8.23
C ASN A 61 -7.20 5.32 -7.94
N VAL A 62 -6.32 4.98 -8.88
CA VAL A 62 -4.87 5.18 -8.76
C VAL A 62 -4.58 6.68 -8.63
N LYS A 63 -5.18 7.51 -9.48
CA LYS A 63 -5.06 8.97 -9.39
C LYS A 63 -5.66 9.50 -8.09
N LYS A 64 -6.86 9.05 -7.72
CA LYS A 64 -7.57 9.47 -6.50
C LYS A 64 -6.74 9.22 -5.24
N ILE A 65 -6.05 8.08 -5.18
CA ILE A 65 -5.13 7.75 -4.09
C ILE A 65 -3.91 8.67 -4.12
N SER A 66 -3.25 8.82 -5.27
CA SER A 66 -2.10 9.71 -5.43
C SER A 66 -2.40 11.15 -5.00
N ASP A 67 -3.57 11.68 -5.37
CA ASP A 67 -4.01 13.03 -4.99
C ASP A 67 -4.40 13.13 -3.50
N GLY A 68 -4.66 12.00 -2.84
CA GLY A 68 -5.18 11.92 -1.48
C GLY A 68 -4.12 11.75 -0.40
N LEU A 69 -2.88 11.41 -0.77
CA LEU A 69 -1.75 11.24 0.15
C LEU A 69 -1.41 12.58 0.83
N GLU A 70 -1.03 12.51 2.11
CA GLU A 70 -0.60 13.70 2.86
C GLU A 70 0.76 14.20 2.38
N VAL A 71 1.67 13.28 2.07
CA VAL A 71 2.98 13.58 1.48
C VAL A 71 3.21 12.68 0.28
N ASN A 72 2.97 13.20 -0.92
CA ASN A 72 3.20 12.45 -2.15
C ASN A 72 4.63 12.66 -2.70
N ASP A 73 5.63 12.21 -1.94
CA ASP A 73 7.04 12.23 -2.35
C ASP A 73 7.50 10.87 -2.91
N HIS A 74 6.62 10.24 -3.68
CA HIS A 74 6.87 8.94 -4.26
C HIS A 74 7.44 9.04 -5.68
N SER A 75 8.42 8.20 -5.98
CA SER A 75 8.65 7.80 -7.37
C SER A 75 7.55 6.84 -7.81
N GLY A 76 7.34 6.71 -9.12
CA GLY A 76 6.35 5.75 -9.63
C GLY A 76 6.56 4.30 -9.13
N ALA A 77 7.81 3.93 -8.84
CA ALA A 77 8.15 2.63 -8.28
C ALA A 77 7.74 2.49 -6.80
N THR A 78 8.05 3.49 -5.96
CA THR A 78 7.71 3.42 -4.51
C THR A 78 6.21 3.60 -4.29
N PHE A 79 5.54 4.41 -5.11
CA PHE A 79 4.08 4.49 -5.14
C PHE A 79 3.45 3.13 -5.50
N GLY A 80 3.93 2.52 -6.60
CA GLY A 80 3.44 1.21 -7.04
C GLY A 80 3.67 0.10 -5.99
N TYR A 81 4.80 0.16 -5.27
CA TYR A 81 5.08 -0.74 -4.16
C TYR A 81 4.07 -0.55 -3.02
N CYS A 82 3.82 0.68 -2.54
CA CYS A 82 2.79 0.97 -1.53
C CYS A 82 1.42 0.38 -1.93
N MET A 83 0.99 0.61 -3.18
CA MET A 83 -0.28 0.09 -3.70
C MET A 83 -0.34 -1.44 -3.66
N ARG A 84 0.76 -2.12 -3.99
CA ARG A 84 0.87 -3.59 -3.91
C ARG A 84 0.77 -4.10 -2.46
N GLN A 85 1.35 -3.38 -1.50
CA GLN A 85 1.18 -3.71 -0.08
C GLN A 85 -0.28 -3.56 0.36
N MET A 86 -0.97 -2.51 -0.07
CA MET A 86 -2.40 -2.33 0.23
C MET A 86 -3.27 -3.41 -0.41
N GLN A 87 -2.95 -3.80 -1.65
CA GLN A 87 -3.60 -4.92 -2.33
C GLN A 87 -3.46 -6.22 -1.53
N PHE A 88 -2.25 -6.50 -1.05
CA PHE A 88 -2.01 -7.69 -0.22
C PHE A 88 -2.84 -7.63 1.06
N ILE A 89 -2.78 -6.50 1.78
CA ILE A 89 -3.53 -6.29 3.02
C ILE A 89 -5.04 -6.44 2.79
N ALA A 90 -5.58 -5.89 1.70
CA ALA A 90 -6.99 -6.01 1.35
C ALA A 90 -7.41 -7.46 1.07
N LYS A 91 -6.54 -8.24 0.42
CA LYS A 91 -6.82 -9.64 0.03
C LYS A 91 -6.58 -10.64 1.17
N HIS A 92 -5.70 -10.31 2.12
CA HIS A 92 -5.16 -11.30 3.07
C HIS A 92 -5.18 -10.86 4.54
N GLY A 93 -5.49 -9.60 4.81
CA GLY A 93 -5.47 -9.02 6.15
C GLY A 93 -4.11 -8.47 6.56
N PHE A 94 -4.14 -7.45 7.43
CA PHE A 94 -2.95 -6.80 7.97
C PHE A 94 -2.06 -7.78 8.75
N ASP A 95 -2.64 -8.62 9.61
CA ASP A 95 -1.85 -9.56 10.42
C ASP A 95 -1.00 -10.48 9.56
N LYS A 96 -1.56 -10.99 8.46
CA LYS A 96 -0.80 -11.84 7.54
C LYS A 96 0.30 -11.05 6.84
N TRP A 97 0.03 -9.83 6.41
CA TRP A 97 1.05 -8.94 5.84
C TRP A 97 2.20 -8.67 6.82
N ASN A 98 1.86 -8.43 8.09
CA ASN A 98 2.78 -8.02 9.14
C ASN A 98 3.69 -9.16 9.64
N HIS A 99 3.24 -10.42 9.54
CA HIS A 99 4.02 -11.59 9.94
C HIS A 99 4.78 -12.25 8.78
N ILE A 100 4.70 -11.72 7.55
CA ILE A 100 5.58 -12.17 6.46
C ILE A 100 7.00 -11.70 6.77
N ILE A 101 7.87 -12.67 7.06
CA ILE A 101 9.31 -12.48 7.04
C ILE A 101 9.68 -12.35 5.56
N ASP A 102 10.02 -11.13 5.13
CA ASP A 102 10.55 -10.93 3.79
C ASP A 102 11.89 -11.67 3.76
N GLN A 103 11.93 -12.82 3.08
CA GLN A 103 13.19 -13.46 2.73
C GLN A 103 13.90 -12.48 1.80
N GLN A 104 14.90 -11.77 2.33
CA GLN A 104 15.87 -11.06 1.50
C GLN A 104 16.51 -12.14 0.61
N PRO A 105 16.46 -12.03 -0.73
CA PRO A 105 17.30 -12.87 -1.56
C PRO A 105 18.76 -12.57 -1.20
N GLU A 106 19.50 -13.65 -0.96
CA GLU A 106 20.94 -13.66 -0.65
C GLU A 106 21.79 -13.08 -1.80
#